data_AF-A0A051U456-F1
#
_entry.id   AF-A0A051U456-F1
#
_cell.length_a   1.000
_cell.length_b   1.000
_cell.length_c   1.000
_cell.angle_alpha   90.00
_cell.angle_beta   90.00
_cell.angle_gamma   90.00
#
_symmetry.space_group_name_H-M   'P 1'
#
loop_
_entity.id
_entity.type
_entity.pdbx_description
1 polymer ?
#
loop_
_entity_poly.entity_id
_entity_poly.type
_entity_poly.pdbx_seq_one_letter_code
_entity_poly.pdbx_strand_id
1 'polypeptide(L)'
;MWHTVLLSALAGLMGANAVPHFVKGMVGEQFPNVWGNGSLRNGVAGTAGLALAVAIAYWADLPTHAAAGIASLFVGVLLMAVFHGAGGAYRLNSILGLPNPPRSVESDPGH
;
A
#
# COMPACT_ATOMS: atom_id res chain seq x y z
N MET A 1 2.38 21.22 13.19
CA MET A 1 1.29 20.96 12.22
C MET A 1 1.77 20.49 10.84
N TRP A 2 2.61 21.20 10.08
CA TRP A 2 3.04 20.75 8.72
C TRP A 2 3.69 19.35 8.75
N HIS A 3 4.56 19.12 9.74
CA HIS A 3 5.22 17.83 9.99
C HIS A 3 4.21 16.71 10.20
N THR A 4 3.22 16.92 11.08
CA THR A 4 2.13 15.97 11.33
C THR A 4 1.32 15.67 10.09
N VAL A 5 0.98 16.69 9.30
CA VAL A 5 0.24 16.52 8.04
C VAL A 5 1.03 15.63 7.07
N LEU A 6 2.30 15.96 6.82
CA LEU A 6 3.12 15.20 5.88
C LEU A 6 3.36 13.75 6.34
N LEU A 7 3.77 13.56 7.59
CA LEU A 7 4.01 12.21 8.11
C LEU A 7 2.73 11.40 8.21
N SER A 8 1.58 12.00 8.57
CA SER A 8 0.31 11.27 8.59
C SER A 8 -0.11 10.83 7.19
N ALA A 9 0.01 11.70 6.17
CA ALA A 9 -0.23 11.32 4.78
C ALA A 9 0.70 10.20 4.33
N LEU A 10 1.99 10.30 4.65
CA LEU A 10 2.96 9.26 4.30
C LEU A 10 2.66 7.94 5.01
N ALA A 11 2.28 7.97 6.29
CA ALA A 11 1.88 6.79 7.04
C ALA A 11 0.65 6.10 6.42
N GLY A 12 -0.38 6.89 6.05
CA GLY A 12 -1.56 6.37 5.37
C GLY A 12 -1.23 5.74 4.02
N LEU A 13 -0.41 6.42 3.22
CA LEU A 13 0.02 5.95 1.90
C LEU A 13 0.87 4.67 2.00
N MET A 14 1.83 4.61 2.92
CA MET A 14 2.66 3.42 3.17
C MET A 14 1.86 2.26 3.76
N GLY A 15 0.97 2.54 4.71
CA GLY A 15 0.10 1.54 5.32
C GLY A 15 -0.82 0.91 4.29
N ALA A 16 -1.54 1.72 3.52
CA ALA A 16 -2.42 1.22 2.46
C ALA A 16 -1.64 0.49 1.35
N ASN A 17 -0.39 0.87 1.07
CA ASN A 17 0.44 0.15 0.11
C ASN A 17 0.83 -1.23 0.64
N ALA A 18 1.13 -1.33 1.94
CA ALA A 18 1.58 -2.56 2.58
C ALA A 18 0.48 -3.62 2.71
N VAL A 19 -0.79 -3.20 2.86
CA VAL A 19 -1.94 -4.10 3.04
C VAL A 19 -2.07 -5.18 1.96
N PRO A 20 -2.13 -4.87 0.64
CA PRO A 20 -2.26 -5.91 -0.37
C PRO A 20 -1.08 -6.88 -0.37
N HIS A 21 0.15 -6.41 -0.16
CA HIS A 21 1.33 -7.28 -0.05
C HIS A 21 1.20 -8.23 1.16
N PHE A 22 0.82 -7.70 2.32
CA PHE A 22 0.64 -8.48 3.54
C PHE A 22 -0.46 -9.53 3.35
N VAL A 23 -1.65 -9.11 2.94
CA VAL A 23 -2.82 -9.99 2.79
C VAL A 23 -2.53 -11.07 1.75
N LYS A 24 -2.10 -10.70 0.53
CA LYS A 24 -1.79 -11.67 -0.54
C LYS A 24 -0.68 -12.64 -0.12
N GLY A 25 0.35 -12.14 0.57
CA GLY A 25 1.41 -12.99 1.09
C GLY A 25 0.92 -14.01 2.13
N MET A 26 0.08 -13.57 3.06
CA MET A 26 -0.51 -14.42 4.11
C MET A 26 -1.42 -15.51 3.55
N VAL A 27 -2.14 -15.23 2.45
CA VAL A 27 -3.02 -16.22 1.80
C VAL A 27 -2.33 -17.04 0.71
N GLY A 28 -1.01 -16.91 0.56
CA GLY A 28 -0.24 -17.73 -0.40
C GLY A 28 -0.38 -17.29 -1.86
N GLU A 29 -0.89 -16.09 -2.12
CA GLU A 29 -1.12 -15.57 -3.47
C GLU A 29 0.01 -14.63 -3.94
N GLN A 30 0.18 -14.55 -5.26
CA GLN A 30 1.12 -13.60 -5.86
C GLN A 30 0.50 -12.20 -5.98
N PHE A 31 1.35 -11.18 -5.89
CA PHE A 31 0.96 -9.78 -6.09
C PHE A 31 2.14 -8.97 -6.66
N PRO A 32 1.93 -7.96 -7.53
CA PRO A 32 3.03 -7.18 -8.09
C PRO A 32 3.88 -6.58 -6.98
N ASN A 33 5.18 -6.88 -7.01
CA ASN A 33 6.13 -6.43 -6.00
C ASN A 33 7.49 -6.23 -6.64
N VAL A 34 8.11 -5.07 -6.39
CA VAL A 34 9.41 -4.69 -6.95
C VAL A 34 10.56 -5.61 -6.50
N TRP A 35 10.42 -6.30 -5.38
CA TRP A 35 11.35 -7.33 -4.89
C TRP A 35 10.99 -8.75 -5.33
N GLY A 36 9.91 -8.90 -6.11
CA GLY A 36 9.44 -10.16 -6.72
C GLY A 36 8.06 -10.59 -6.21
N ASN A 37 7.25 -11.14 -7.12
CA ASN A 37 5.81 -11.32 -6.93
C ASN A 37 5.39 -12.51 -6.04
N GLY A 38 6.33 -13.32 -5.55
CA GLY A 38 6.03 -14.52 -4.76
C GLY A 38 5.31 -14.19 -3.44
N SER A 39 4.48 -15.11 -2.95
CA SER A 39 3.68 -14.92 -1.74
C SER A 39 4.53 -14.63 -0.50
N LEU A 40 5.60 -15.41 -0.26
CA LEU A 40 6.52 -15.15 0.86
C LEU A 40 7.14 -13.74 0.80
N ARG A 41 7.61 -13.33 -0.39
CA ARG A 41 8.22 -12.00 -0.58
C ARG A 41 7.20 -10.89 -0.32
N ASN A 42 5.96 -11.09 -0.76
CA ASN A 42 4.84 -10.19 -0.49
C ASN A 42 4.51 -10.13 1.01
N GLY A 43 4.47 -11.27 1.71
CA GLY A 43 4.21 -11.30 3.16
C GLY A 43 5.28 -10.55 3.96
N VAL A 44 6.56 -10.75 3.63
CA VAL A 44 7.68 -10.03 4.24
C VAL A 44 7.62 -8.54 3.92
N ALA A 45 7.44 -8.17 2.65
CA ALA A 45 7.36 -6.77 2.22
C ALA A 45 6.17 -6.03 2.85
N GLY A 46 5.01 -6.67 2.92
CA GLY A 46 3.81 -6.14 3.56
C GLY A 46 4.00 -5.96 5.06
N THR A 47 4.59 -6.93 5.75
CA THR A 47 4.89 -6.82 7.18
C THR A 47 5.86 -5.68 7.46
N ALA A 48 6.95 -5.58 6.70
CA ALA A 48 7.92 -4.50 6.82
C ALA A 48 7.29 -3.13 6.51
N GLY A 49 6.43 -3.05 5.49
CA GLY A 49 5.70 -1.84 5.13
C GLY A 49 4.72 -1.38 6.22
N LEU A 50 3.99 -2.31 6.85
CA LEU A 50 3.11 -2.01 7.98
C LEU A 50 3.91 -1.52 9.19
N ALA A 51 5.02 -2.18 9.53
CA ALA A 51 5.91 -1.73 10.61
C ALA A 51 6.46 -0.33 10.35
N LEU A 52 6.85 -0.03 9.11
CA LEU A 52 7.29 1.31 8.71
C LEU A 52 6.17 2.34 8.83
N ALA A 53 4.95 2.01 8.39
CA ALA A 53 3.79 2.89 8.51
C ALA A 53 3.48 3.24 9.98
N VAL A 54 3.55 2.27 10.88
CA VAL A 54 3.40 2.48 12.34
C VAL A 54 4.49 3.40 12.87
N ALA A 55 5.74 3.18 12.48
CA ALA A 55 6.86 4.04 12.91
C ALA A 55 6.66 5.49 12.44
N ILE A 56 6.26 5.70 11.18
CA ILE A 56 5.96 7.03 10.63
C ILE A 56 4.79 7.68 11.39
N ALA A 57 3.71 6.94 11.63
CA ALA A 57 2.54 7.44 12.37
C ALA A 57 2.90 7.84 13.82
N TYR A 58 3.77 7.07 14.47
CA TYR A 58 4.29 7.40 15.80
C TYR A 58 5.07 8.73 15.78
N TRP A 59 5.92 8.95 14.78
CA TRP A 59 6.67 10.21 14.63
C TRP A 59 5.84 11.41 14.13
N ALA A 60 4.61 11.18 13.67
CA ALA A 60 3.74 12.23 13.16
C ALA A 60 3.20 13.16 14.28
N ASP A 61 3.34 12.80 15.56
CA ASP A 61 2.76 13.57 16.67
C ASP A 61 1.24 13.77 16.48
N LEU A 62 0.56 12.69 16.10
CA LEU A 62 -0.87 12.67 15.78
C LEU A 62 -1.76 13.22 16.93
N PRO A 63 -1.52 12.89 18.22
CA PRO A 63 -2.36 13.37 19.32
C PRO A 63 -2.42 14.90 19.43
N THR A 64 -1.33 15.60 19.11
CA THR A 64 -1.22 17.06 19.21
C THR A 64 -2.02 17.79 18.13
N HIS A 65 -2.22 17.15 16.97
CA HIS A 65 -2.95 17.72 15.82
C HIS A 65 -3.93 16.71 15.21
N ALA A 66 -4.75 16.07 16.05
CA ALA A 66 -5.53 14.88 15.68
C ALA A 66 -6.39 15.05 14.43
N ALA A 67 -7.19 16.11 14.33
CA ALA A 67 -8.08 16.30 13.18
C ALA A 67 -7.30 16.42 11.85
N ALA A 68 -6.26 17.26 11.82
CA ALA A 68 -5.41 17.45 10.64
C ALA A 68 -4.61 16.18 10.31
N GLY A 69 -4.07 15.50 11.32
CA GLY A 69 -3.34 14.24 11.15
C GLY A 69 -4.22 13.13 10.59
N ILE A 70 -5.39 12.89 11.18
CA ILE A 70 -6.36 11.89 10.71
C ILE A 70 -6.82 12.18 9.28
N ALA A 71 -7.21 13.42 8.99
CA ALA A 71 -7.63 13.80 7.64
C ALA A 71 -6.52 13.53 6.61
N SER A 72 -5.29 13.95 6.92
CA SER A 72 -4.13 13.73 6.05
C SER A 72 -3.80 12.25 5.85
N LEU A 73 -3.90 11.44 6.91
CA LEU A 73 -3.74 9.99 6.85
C LEU A 73 -4.72 9.36 5.87
N PHE A 74 -6.01 9.72 5.95
CA PHE A 74 -7.02 9.21 5.03
C PHE A 74 -6.81 9.66 3.59
N VAL A 75 -6.28 10.86 3.36
CA VAL A 75 -5.85 11.29 2.02
C VAL A 75 -4.76 10.36 1.48
N GLY A 76 -3.74 10.06 2.27
CA GLY A 76 -2.69 9.10 1.89
C GLY A 76 -3.23 7.70 1.57
N VAL A 77 -4.14 7.20 2.41
CA VAL A 77 -4.84 5.92 2.18
C VAL A 77 -5.62 5.94 0.86
N LEU A 78 -6.41 6.99 0.61
CA LEU A 78 -7.22 7.13 -0.60
C LEU A 78 -6.35 7.17 -1.85
N LEU A 79 -5.25 7.93 -1.85
CA LEU A 79 -4.33 7.99 -2.99
C LEU A 79 -3.78 6.61 -3.35
N MET A 80 -3.38 5.83 -2.36
CA MET A 80 -2.84 4.49 -2.58
C MET A 80 -3.94 3.47 -2.97
N ALA A 81 -5.14 3.59 -2.40
CA ALA A 81 -6.30 2.80 -2.81
C ALA A 81 -6.64 3.03 -4.28
N VAL A 82 -6.66 4.30 -4.73
CA VAL A 82 -6.86 4.65 -6.15
C VAL A 82 -5.71 4.11 -7.01
N PHE A 83 -4.45 4.23 -6.57
CA PHE A 83 -3.31 3.68 -7.29
C PHE A 83 -3.46 2.17 -7.53
N HIS A 84 -3.78 1.39 -6.50
CA HIS A 84 -3.99 -0.05 -6.63
C HIS A 84 -5.25 -0.41 -7.42
N GLY A 85 -6.38 0.25 -7.14
CA GLY A 85 -7.65 0.03 -7.83
C GLY A 85 -7.58 0.34 -9.32
N ALA A 86 -6.79 1.35 -9.71
CA ALA A 86 -6.52 1.63 -11.12
C ALA A 86 -5.50 0.67 -11.75
N GLY A 87 -4.98 -0.33 -11.05
CA GLY A 87 -3.96 -1.27 -11.55
C GLY A 87 -2.54 -0.70 -11.58
N GLY A 88 -2.25 0.33 -10.79
CA GLY A 88 -0.97 1.04 -10.74
C GLY A 88 0.23 0.14 -10.41
N ALA A 89 0.09 -0.80 -9.48
CA ALA A 89 1.17 -1.73 -9.13
C ALA A 89 1.63 -2.59 -10.32
N TYR A 90 0.68 -3.04 -11.15
CA TYR A 90 0.99 -3.81 -12.36
C TYR A 90 1.66 -2.94 -13.43
N ARG A 91 1.17 -1.72 -13.63
CA ARG A 91 1.80 -0.76 -14.56
C ARG A 91 3.22 -0.43 -14.12
N LEU A 92 3.45 -0.27 -12.82
CA LEU A 92 4.77 0.02 -12.28
C LEU A 92 5.75 -1.11 -12.58
N ASN A 93 5.37 -2.37 -12.36
CA ASN A 93 6.19 -3.51 -12.77
C ASN A 93 6.50 -3.45 -14.28
N SER A 94 5.51 -3.20 -15.14
CA SER A 94 5.73 -3.08 -16.59
C SER A 94 6.70 -1.96 -16.97
N ILE A 95 6.58 -0.78 -16.36
CA ILE A 95 7.48 0.37 -16.58
C ILE A 95 8.92 0.02 -16.17
N LEU A 96 9.07 -0.74 -15.08
CA LEU A 96 10.37 -1.18 -14.57
C LEU A 96 10.91 -2.44 -15.28
N GLY A 97 10.22 -2.96 -16.30
CA GLY A 97 10.61 -4.21 -16.98
C GLY A 97 10.51 -5.46 -16.11
N LEU A 98 9.75 -5.42 -15.01
CA LEU A 98 9.52 -6.53 -14.10
C LEU A 98 8.33 -7.37 -14.56
N PRO A 99 8.35 -8.71 -14.34
CA PRO A 99 7.22 -9.56 -14.67
C PRO A 99 6.00 -9.21 -13.81
N ASN A 100 4.81 -9.34 -14.38
CA ASN A 100 3.55 -9.25 -13.64
C ASN A 100 3.04 -10.65 -13.27
N PRO A 101 2.47 -10.84 -12.07
CA PRO A 101 1.78 -12.08 -11.75
C PRO A 101 0.49 -12.20 -12.57
N PRO A 102 -0.08 -13.42 -12.70
CA PRO A 102 -1.39 -13.61 -13.30
C PRO A 102 -2.43 -12.73 -12.60
N ARG A 103 -3.30 -12.08 -13.37
CA ARG A 103 -4.48 -11.43 -12.80
C ARG A 103 -5.56 -12.50 -12.62
N SER A 104 -6.16 -12.56 -11.43
CA SER A 104 -7.50 -13.12 -11.31
C SER A 104 -8.39 -12.24 -12.17
N VAL A 105 -8.76 -12.74 -13.36
CA VAL A 105 -9.75 -12.08 -14.20
C VAL A 105 -11.02 -12.10 -13.38
N GLU A 106 -11.56 -10.92 -13.05
CA GLU A 106 -12.97 -10.84 -12.69
C GLU A 106 -13.71 -11.49 -13.85
N SER A 107 -14.50 -12.52 -13.59
CA SER A 107 -15.37 -13.08 -14.61
C SER A 107 -16.18 -11.92 -15.15
N ASP A 108 -15.89 -11.51 -16.39
CA ASP A 108 -16.69 -10.58 -17.14
C ASP A 108 -18.14 -11.04 -16.98
N PRO A 109 -19.02 -10.30 -16.28
CA PRO A 109 -20.43 -10.61 -16.29
C PRO A 109 -20.88 -10.21 -17.68
N GLY A 110 -20.61 -11.07 -18.66
CA GLY A 110 -21.04 -10.86 -20.02
C GLY A 110 -22.55 -10.84 -20.04
N HIS A 111 -23.14 -9.64 -19.97
CA HIS A 111 -24.49 -9.23 -20.35
C HIS A 111 -24.61 -7.71 -20.31
#